data_AF-A0A081N623-F1
#
_entry.id   AF-A0A081N623-F1
#
_cell.length_a   1.000
_cell.length_b   1.000
_cell.length_c   1.000
_cell.angle_alpha   90.00
_cell.angle_beta   90.00
_cell.angle_gamma   90.00
#
_symmetry.space_group_name_H-M   'P 1'
#
loop_
_entity.id
_entity.type
_entity.pdbx_description
1 polymer ?
#
loop_
_entity_poly.entity_id
_entity_poly.type
_entity_poly.pdbx_seq_one_letter_code
_entity_poly.pdbx_strand_id
1 'polypeptide(L)'
;MLAGLLVLTTGCATVVDSVNEDPIQQDPTERSWGNWLDDQTIETVAEVNINKSSDEFRRNSRIKVISFNGIVLIIGQVPNQSMKDEATRIVTPIQNVRKVYNELTIGPRASVMEHSSDAWLTTKIKTKLIQDEIVSADKIKVNTEKGTVFLMGLATPKEASNAVEAARNTRGVQKVVKIFEYVR
;
A
#
# COMPACT_ATOMS: atom_id res chain seq x y z
N MET A 1 19.54 49.35 39.36
CA MET A 1 19.00 47.99 39.52
C MET A 1 18.21 47.65 38.26
N LEU A 2 18.79 46.85 37.37
CA LEU A 2 18.13 46.30 36.18
C LEU A 2 18.53 44.82 36.14
N ALA A 3 17.72 43.98 36.77
CA ALA A 3 17.90 42.53 36.75
C ALA A 3 17.19 41.99 35.50
N GLY A 4 17.98 41.53 34.53
CA GLY A 4 17.50 40.87 33.33
C GLY A 4 16.97 39.47 33.67
N LEU A 5 15.72 39.22 33.30
CA LEU A 5 15.03 37.94 33.43
C LEU A 5 15.55 36.98 32.36
N LEU A 6 16.31 35.95 32.79
CA LEU A 6 16.77 34.87 31.90
C LEU A 6 15.60 33.90 31.66
N VAL A 7 14.99 33.96 30.48
CA VAL A 7 13.96 32.99 30.06
C VAL A 7 14.66 31.71 29.64
N LEU A 8 14.62 30.68 30.48
CA LEU A 8 15.02 29.32 30.12
C LEU A 8 13.93 28.72 29.23
N THR A 9 14.19 28.65 27.93
CA THR A 9 13.34 27.90 27.00
C THR A 9 13.46 26.41 27.32
N THR A 10 12.43 25.82 27.91
CA THR A 10 12.32 24.37 28.08
C THR A 10 12.13 23.73 26.72
N GLY A 11 13.25 23.36 26.09
CA GLY A 11 13.25 22.51 24.90
C GLY A 11 12.61 21.16 25.24
N CYS A 12 11.76 20.65 24.36
CA CYS A 12 11.22 19.30 24.44
C CYS A 12 12.33 18.28 24.14
N ALA A 13 13.24 18.07 25.10
CA ALA A 13 14.14 16.94 25.06
C ALA A 13 13.33 15.71 25.46
N THR A 14 13.02 14.83 24.50
CA THR A 14 12.47 13.52 24.79
C THR A 14 13.56 12.72 25.49
N VAL A 15 13.47 12.59 26.81
CA VAL A 15 14.34 11.71 27.59
C VAL A 15 13.87 10.28 27.34
N VAL A 16 14.45 9.61 26.34
CA VAL A 16 14.05 8.26 25.92
C VAL A 16 14.56 7.20 26.92
N ASP A 17 15.72 7.43 27.53
CA ASP A 17 16.38 6.47 28.44
C ASP A 17 15.76 6.41 29.85
N SER A 18 14.94 7.37 30.26
CA SER A 18 14.41 7.41 31.64
C SER A 18 13.04 6.73 31.81
N VAL A 19 12.45 6.23 30.73
CA VAL A 19 11.06 5.73 30.73
C VAL A 19 10.95 4.25 30.36
N ASN A 20 11.93 3.67 29.65
CA ASN A 20 11.92 2.27 29.24
C ASN A 20 13.11 1.52 29.83
N GLU A 21 12.85 0.48 30.63
CA GLU A 21 13.89 -0.40 31.21
C GLU A 21 14.33 -1.52 30.23
N ASP A 22 13.50 -1.82 29.24
CA ASP A 22 13.76 -2.86 28.24
C ASP A 22 14.35 -2.31 26.93
N PRO A 23 15.24 -3.05 26.24
CA PRO A 23 15.67 -2.71 24.88
C PRO A 23 14.49 -2.59 23.93
N ILE A 24 14.53 -1.59 23.04
CA ILE A 24 13.52 -1.41 22.01
C ILE A 24 13.53 -2.63 21.07
N GLN A 25 12.47 -3.43 21.12
CA GLN A 25 12.25 -4.54 20.20
C GLN A 25 11.43 -4.06 19.00
N GLN A 26 11.88 -4.37 17.78
CA GLN A 26 11.14 -4.06 16.56
C GLN A 26 10.22 -5.24 16.21
N ASP A 27 8.94 -4.98 15.95
CA ASP A 27 8.02 -6.00 15.45
C ASP A 27 8.38 -6.32 13.98
N PRO A 28 8.76 -7.58 13.65
CA PRO A 28 9.14 -7.95 12.30
C PRO A 28 7.97 -7.89 11.30
N THR A 29 6.72 -7.87 11.76
CA THR A 29 5.53 -7.66 10.93
C THR A 29 5.25 -6.18 10.65
N GLU A 30 5.98 -5.26 11.30
CA GLU A 30 5.84 -3.83 11.06
C GLU A 30 6.83 -3.33 10.01
N ARG A 31 6.31 -2.50 9.11
CA ARG A 31 7.14 -1.82 8.12
C ARG A 31 7.87 -0.65 8.79
N SER A 32 9.18 -0.53 8.51
CA SER A 32 9.96 0.61 8.98
C SER A 32 9.50 1.94 8.36
N TRP A 33 9.74 3.05 9.05
CA TRP A 33 9.48 4.39 8.54
C TRP A 33 10.21 4.69 7.22
N GLY A 34 11.45 4.22 7.07
CA GLY A 34 12.22 4.36 5.83
C GLY A 34 11.54 3.68 4.65
N ASN A 35 11.13 2.42 4.82
CA ASN A 35 10.46 1.67 3.77
C ASN A 35 9.08 2.28 3.44
N TRP A 36 8.37 2.82 4.44
CA TRP A 36 7.12 3.56 4.20
C TRP A 36 7.34 4.78 3.30
N LEU A 37 8.39 5.57 3.56
CA LEU A 37 8.72 6.75 2.77
C LEU A 37 9.17 6.37 1.35
N ASP A 38 9.99 5.33 1.24
CA ASP A 38 10.41 4.77 -0.05
C ASP A 38 9.19 4.33 -0.87
N ASP A 39 8.23 3.63 -0.26
CA ASP A 39 7.01 3.20 -0.93
C ASP A 39 6.18 4.38 -1.46
N GLN A 40 6.04 5.46 -0.69
CA GLN A 40 5.34 6.67 -1.17
C GLN A 40 6.05 7.36 -2.33
N THR A 41 7.39 7.33 -2.30
CA THR A 41 8.21 7.84 -3.39
C THR A 41 8.05 6.97 -4.64
N ILE A 42 8.11 5.64 -4.51
CA ILE A 42 7.89 4.68 -5.59
C ILE A 42 6.52 4.90 -6.24
N GLU A 43 5.44 4.96 -5.43
CA GLU A 43 4.07 5.18 -5.93
C GLU A 43 3.99 6.48 -6.75
N THR A 44 4.52 7.57 -6.21
CA THR A 44 4.50 8.89 -6.87
C THR A 44 5.29 8.88 -8.17
N VAL A 45 6.54 8.40 -8.16
CA VAL A 45 7.41 8.36 -9.34
C VAL A 45 6.82 7.45 -10.41
N ALA A 46 6.30 6.29 -10.03
CA ALA A 46 5.68 5.34 -10.94
C ALA A 46 4.46 5.95 -11.64
N GLU A 47 3.52 6.52 -10.88
CA GLU A 47 2.33 7.14 -11.46
C GLU A 47 2.67 8.31 -12.38
N VAL A 48 3.63 9.15 -11.99
CA VAL A 48 4.09 10.27 -12.83
C VAL A 48 4.74 9.77 -14.11
N ASN A 49 5.66 8.79 -14.04
CA ASN A 49 6.38 8.29 -15.20
C ASN A 49 5.44 7.57 -16.18
N ILE A 50 4.50 6.76 -15.68
CA ILE A 50 3.47 6.12 -16.50
C ILE A 50 2.64 7.18 -17.22
N ASN A 51 2.13 8.17 -16.50
CA ASN A 51 1.29 9.22 -17.09
C ASN A 51 2.04 10.11 -18.10
N LYS A 52 3.35 10.27 -17.95
CA LYS A 52 4.20 11.05 -18.87
C LYS A 52 4.70 10.24 -20.06
N SER A 53 4.66 8.91 -20.01
CA SER A 53 5.17 8.06 -21.09
C SER A 53 4.35 8.17 -22.38
N SER A 54 3.03 8.35 -22.26
CA SER A 54 2.19 8.65 -23.39
C SER A 54 0.89 9.33 -22.99
N ASP A 55 0.37 10.11 -23.93
CA ASP A 55 -0.96 10.69 -23.87
C ASP A 55 -2.07 9.62 -23.81
N GLU A 56 -1.83 8.42 -24.35
CA GLU A 56 -2.77 7.31 -24.33
C GLU A 56 -2.95 6.74 -22.92
N PHE A 57 -1.88 6.63 -22.14
CA PHE A 57 -1.99 6.28 -20.71
C PHE A 57 -2.88 7.27 -19.98
N ARG A 58 -2.67 8.56 -20.20
CA ARG A 58 -3.38 9.62 -19.50
C ARG A 58 -4.87 9.72 -19.87
N ARG A 59 -5.21 9.47 -21.13
CA ARG A 59 -6.59 9.61 -21.65
C ARG A 59 -7.40 8.32 -21.53
N ASN A 60 -6.78 7.18 -21.88
CA ASN A 60 -7.51 5.93 -22.13
C ASN A 60 -7.23 4.85 -21.10
N SER A 61 -6.31 5.08 -20.15
CA SER A 61 -6.03 4.14 -19.08
C SER A 61 -6.47 4.69 -17.72
N ARG A 62 -6.66 3.77 -16.77
CA ARG A 62 -6.72 4.12 -15.35
C ARG A 62 -5.83 3.13 -14.64
N ILE A 63 -4.69 3.61 -14.17
CA ILE A 63 -3.68 2.80 -13.51
C ILE A 63 -3.54 3.33 -12.09
N LYS A 64 -3.48 2.41 -11.14
CA LYS A 64 -3.11 2.70 -9.77
C LYS A 64 -1.86 1.88 -9.45
N VAL A 65 -0.86 2.54 -8.90
CA VAL A 65 0.36 1.88 -8.44
C VAL A 65 0.32 1.85 -6.91
N ILE A 66 0.57 0.67 -6.36
CA ILE A 66 0.62 0.46 -4.91
C ILE A 66 1.95 -0.17 -4.59
N SER A 67 2.71 0.42 -3.68
CA SER A 67 3.94 -0.14 -3.14
C SER A 67 3.76 -0.53 -1.68
N PHE A 68 4.34 -1.67 -1.32
CA PHE A 68 4.50 -2.11 0.05
C PHE A 68 5.85 -2.82 0.18
N ASN A 69 6.74 -2.25 0.99
CA ASN A 69 8.09 -2.76 1.24
C ASN A 69 8.91 -2.99 -0.05
N GLY A 70 8.76 -2.10 -1.03
CA GLY A 70 9.39 -2.20 -2.35
C GLY A 70 8.77 -3.24 -3.29
N ILE A 71 7.71 -3.96 -2.86
CA ILE A 71 6.88 -4.77 -3.76
C ILE A 71 5.79 -3.88 -4.35
N VAL A 72 5.80 -3.76 -5.67
CA VAL A 72 4.85 -2.92 -6.40
C VAL A 72 3.77 -3.76 -7.04
N LEU A 73 2.52 -3.35 -6.85
CA LEU A 73 1.33 -3.84 -7.51
C LEU A 73 0.82 -2.76 -8.47
N ILE A 74 0.64 -3.12 -9.74
CA ILE A 74 0.04 -2.28 -10.76
C ILE A 74 -1.34 -2.86 -11.09
N ILE A 75 -2.40 -2.09 -10.84
CA ILE A 75 -3.80 -2.50 -11.10
C ILE A 75 -4.55 -1.45 -11.90
N GLY A 76 -5.68 -1.86 -12.47
CA GLY A 76 -6.56 -1.00 -13.27
C GLY A 76 -6.75 -1.52 -14.69
N GLN A 77 -6.92 -0.61 -15.64
CA GLN A 77 -7.25 -0.92 -17.03
C GLN A 77 -6.35 -0.19 -18.02
N VAL A 78 -5.97 -0.90 -19.06
CA VAL A 78 -5.26 -0.37 -20.23
C VAL A 78 -5.93 -0.83 -21.53
N PRO A 79 -5.82 -0.06 -22.62
CA PRO A 79 -6.40 -0.41 -23.92
C PRO A 79 -5.87 -1.70 -24.56
N ASN A 80 -4.60 -2.05 -24.33
CA ASN A 80 -3.93 -3.16 -25.03
C ASN A 80 -2.76 -3.75 -24.23
N GLN A 81 -2.25 -4.89 -24.70
CA GLN A 81 -1.14 -5.62 -24.05
C GLN A 81 0.17 -4.81 -24.06
N SER A 82 0.46 -4.07 -25.14
CA SER A 82 1.69 -3.27 -25.22
C SER A 82 1.78 -2.23 -24.09
N MET A 83 0.66 -1.58 -23.75
CA MET A 83 0.59 -0.63 -22.64
C MET A 83 0.69 -1.32 -21.28
N LYS A 84 0.14 -2.53 -21.15
CA LYS A 84 0.34 -3.35 -19.96
C LYS A 84 1.83 -3.63 -19.74
N ASP A 85 2.54 -4.03 -20.78
CA ASP A 85 3.97 -4.36 -20.71
C ASP A 85 4.83 -3.10 -20.49
N GLU A 86 4.47 -1.99 -21.13
CA GLU A 86 5.13 -0.70 -20.94
C GLU A 86 5.02 -0.21 -19.49
N ALA A 87 3.86 -0.34 -18.85
CA ALA A 87 3.71 0.02 -17.43
C ALA A 87 4.69 -0.77 -16.54
N THR A 88 4.89 -2.07 -16.78
CA THR A 88 5.91 -2.86 -16.08
C THR A 88 7.32 -2.34 -16.38
N ARG A 89 7.65 -2.06 -17.65
CA ARG A 89 8.98 -1.55 -18.03
C ARG A 89 9.31 -0.21 -17.41
N ILE A 90 8.33 0.68 -17.23
CA ILE A 90 8.49 1.98 -16.58
C ILE A 90 8.73 1.84 -15.07
N VAL A 91 8.02 0.91 -14.42
CA VAL A 91 8.06 0.78 -12.95
C VAL A 91 9.28 -0.01 -12.47
N THR A 92 9.69 -1.03 -13.22
CA THR A 92 10.78 -1.94 -12.82
C THR A 92 12.10 -1.25 -12.45
N PRO A 93 12.60 -0.24 -13.19
CA PRO A 93 13.88 0.40 -12.89
C PRO A 93 13.80 1.50 -11.80
N ILE A 94 12.63 1.77 -11.23
CA ILE A 94 12.50 2.78 -10.17
C ILE A 94 13.30 2.32 -8.95
N GLN A 95 14.03 3.24 -8.33
CA GLN A 95 14.83 2.97 -7.14
C GLN A 95 13.98 2.32 -6.03
N ASN A 96 14.57 1.36 -5.32
CA ASN A 96 13.95 0.59 -4.22
C ASN A 96 12.79 -0.34 -4.64
N VAL A 97 12.45 -0.44 -5.94
CA VAL A 97 11.57 -1.49 -6.44
C VAL A 97 12.28 -2.83 -6.40
N ARG A 98 11.71 -3.80 -5.68
CA ARG A 98 12.22 -5.16 -5.53
C ARG A 98 11.50 -6.16 -6.42
N LYS A 99 10.20 -5.97 -6.61
CA LYS A 99 9.35 -6.85 -7.43
C LYS A 99 8.13 -6.10 -7.94
N VAL A 100 7.70 -6.42 -9.16
CA VAL A 100 6.47 -5.87 -9.76
C VAL A 100 5.47 -6.99 -10.02
N TYR A 101 4.25 -6.83 -9.51
CA TYR A 101 3.07 -7.62 -9.84
C TYR A 101 2.17 -6.76 -10.74
N ASN A 102 2.06 -7.13 -12.01
CA ASN A 102 1.23 -6.41 -12.97
C ASN A 102 -0.11 -7.15 -13.19
N GLU A 103 -1.14 -6.62 -12.54
CA GLU A 103 -2.51 -7.11 -12.55
C GLU A 103 -3.42 -6.16 -13.35
N LEU A 104 -2.86 -5.37 -14.27
CA LEU A 104 -3.64 -4.58 -15.22
C LEU A 104 -4.50 -5.50 -16.09
N THR A 105 -5.72 -5.06 -16.34
CA THR A 105 -6.64 -5.74 -17.26
C THR A 105 -6.71 -4.99 -18.58
N ILE A 106 -6.84 -5.73 -19.68
CA ILE A 106 -7.05 -5.13 -21.00
C ILE A 106 -8.55 -4.90 -21.18
N GLY A 107 -8.93 -3.65 -21.42
CA GLY A 107 -10.33 -3.29 -21.61
C GLY A 107 -10.62 -1.82 -21.32
N PRO A 108 -11.91 -1.42 -21.41
CA PRO A 108 -12.31 -0.06 -21.09
C PRO A 108 -12.08 0.23 -19.61
N ARG A 109 -11.85 1.51 -19.31
CA ARG A 109 -11.78 2.01 -17.93
C ARG A 109 -13.05 1.61 -17.17
N ALA A 110 -12.89 1.19 -15.92
CA ALA A 110 -14.04 0.94 -15.08
C ALA A 110 -14.91 2.20 -14.94
N SER A 111 -16.22 1.98 -14.88
CA SER A 111 -17.22 3.03 -14.70
C SER A 111 -17.12 3.64 -13.29
N VAL A 112 -17.68 4.83 -13.13
CA VAL A 112 -17.78 5.49 -11.82
C VAL A 112 -18.49 4.58 -10.80
N MET A 113 -19.54 3.85 -11.24
CA MET A 113 -20.28 2.93 -10.39
C MET A 113 -19.44 1.73 -9.93
N GLU A 114 -18.66 1.12 -10.83
CA GLU A 114 -17.73 0.05 -10.48
C GLU A 114 -16.71 0.54 -9.44
N HIS A 115 -16.17 1.75 -9.62
CA HIS A 115 -15.23 2.33 -8.67
C HIS A 115 -15.83 2.61 -7.30
N SER A 116 -17.05 3.15 -7.23
CA SER A 116 -17.74 3.36 -5.97
C SER A 116 -18.02 2.02 -5.26
N SER A 117 -18.39 0.99 -6.01
CA SER A 117 -18.54 -0.37 -5.48
C SER A 117 -17.23 -0.92 -4.92
N ASP A 118 -16.11 -0.77 -5.63
CA ASP A 118 -14.80 -1.25 -5.19
C ASP A 118 -14.28 -0.47 -3.98
N ALA A 119 -14.50 0.84 -3.91
CA ALA A 119 -14.15 1.65 -2.74
C ALA A 119 -14.95 1.20 -1.51
N TRP A 120 -16.25 0.97 -1.67
CA TRP A 120 -17.10 0.46 -0.61
C TRP A 120 -16.71 -0.95 -0.16
N LEU A 121 -16.37 -1.82 -1.11
CA LEU A 121 -15.88 -3.17 -0.84
C LEU A 121 -14.54 -3.13 -0.08
N THR A 122 -13.62 -2.27 -0.50
CA THR A 122 -12.34 -2.05 0.18
C THR A 122 -12.56 -1.60 1.63
N THR A 123 -13.45 -0.62 1.86
CA THR A 123 -13.77 -0.15 3.21
C THR A 123 -14.34 -1.28 4.08
N LYS A 124 -15.29 -2.07 3.55
CA LYS A 124 -15.86 -3.22 4.28
C LYS A 124 -14.80 -4.22 4.71
N ILE A 125 -13.88 -4.57 3.81
CA ILE A 125 -12.81 -5.53 4.10
C ILE A 125 -11.87 -4.94 5.16
N LYS A 126 -11.46 -3.67 5.02
CA LYS A 126 -10.62 -3.00 6.02
C LYS A 126 -11.29 -2.97 7.40
N THR A 127 -12.56 -2.61 7.48
CA THR A 127 -13.31 -2.62 8.75
C THR A 127 -13.35 -4.02 9.35
N LYS A 128 -13.59 -5.06 8.54
CA LYS A 128 -13.61 -6.44 9.04
C LYS A 128 -12.25 -6.89 9.58
N LEU A 129 -11.16 -6.59 8.87
CA LEU A 129 -9.81 -6.93 9.33
C LEU A 129 -9.45 -6.26 10.67
N ILE A 130 -9.91 -5.02 10.87
CA ILE A 130 -9.73 -4.28 12.13
C ILE A 130 -10.58 -4.88 13.24
N GLN A 131 -11.87 -5.17 12.97
CA GLN A 131 -12.81 -5.71 13.95
C GLN A 131 -12.42 -7.09 14.45
N ASP A 132 -11.90 -7.94 13.57
CA ASP A 132 -11.50 -9.30 13.92
C ASP A 132 -10.11 -9.33 14.60
N GLU A 133 -9.51 -8.15 14.90
CA GLU A 133 -8.16 -7.97 15.45
C GLU A 133 -7.08 -8.75 14.68
N ILE A 134 -7.36 -9.09 13.41
CA ILE A 134 -6.51 -9.98 12.63
C ILE A 134 -5.18 -9.27 12.36
N VAL A 135 -5.23 -7.97 12.03
CA VAL A 135 -4.03 -7.15 11.83
C VAL A 135 -4.31 -5.67 11.99
N SER A 136 -3.36 -4.92 12.54
CA SER A 136 -3.37 -3.45 12.48
C SER A 136 -3.48 -2.98 11.03
N ALA A 137 -4.26 -1.91 10.80
CA ALA A 137 -4.54 -1.38 9.46
C ALA A 137 -3.28 -1.03 8.64
N ASP A 138 -2.16 -0.78 9.33
CA ASP A 138 -0.89 -0.40 8.72
C ASP A 138 -0.04 -1.59 8.26
N LYS A 139 -0.32 -2.80 8.75
CA LYS A 139 0.42 -4.03 8.42
C LYS A 139 -0.07 -4.68 7.11
N ILE A 140 -1.36 -4.54 6.78
CA ILE A 140 -1.94 -5.03 5.52
C ILE A 140 -2.58 -3.91 4.73
N LYS A 141 -2.04 -3.65 3.54
CA LYS A 141 -2.64 -2.78 2.53
C LYS A 141 -3.67 -3.56 1.72
N VAL A 142 -4.91 -3.07 1.76
CA VAL A 142 -6.06 -3.63 1.01
C VAL A 142 -6.42 -2.69 -0.15
N ASN A 143 -6.48 -3.25 -1.36
CA ASN A 143 -7.02 -2.58 -2.55
C ASN A 143 -8.02 -3.49 -3.26
N THR A 144 -8.97 -2.90 -3.98
CA THR A 144 -9.96 -3.66 -4.77
C THR A 144 -10.08 -3.05 -6.15
N GLU A 145 -10.20 -3.90 -7.17
CA GLU A 145 -10.45 -3.51 -8.56
C GLU A 145 -11.36 -4.56 -9.23
N LYS A 146 -12.53 -4.13 -9.71
CA LYS A 146 -13.58 -4.95 -10.33
C LYS A 146 -13.91 -6.21 -9.52
N GLY A 147 -14.09 -6.06 -8.21
CA GLY A 147 -14.38 -7.17 -7.29
C GLY A 147 -13.20 -8.11 -6.99
N THR A 148 -12.01 -7.86 -7.56
CA THR A 148 -10.77 -8.54 -7.16
C THR A 148 -10.10 -7.77 -6.04
N VAL A 149 -9.85 -8.43 -4.92
CA VAL A 149 -9.18 -7.87 -3.75
C VAL A 149 -7.70 -8.22 -3.78
N PHE A 150 -6.85 -7.24 -3.58
CA PHE A 150 -5.41 -7.38 -3.46
C PHE A 150 -5.01 -7.07 -2.01
N LEU A 151 -4.40 -8.05 -1.37
CA LEU A 151 -3.87 -7.93 0.00
C LEU A 151 -2.35 -7.92 -0.08
N MET A 152 -1.72 -6.85 0.42
CA MET A 152 -0.27 -6.70 0.48
C MET A 152 0.16 -6.48 1.93
N GLY A 153 1.29 -7.04 2.37
CA GLY A 153 1.75 -6.82 3.74
C GLY A 153 2.94 -7.66 4.16
N LEU A 154 3.47 -7.34 5.34
CA LEU A 154 4.36 -8.22 6.10
C LEU A 154 3.49 -8.96 7.11
N ALA A 155 3.49 -10.29 7.07
CA ALA A 155 2.61 -11.10 7.90
C ALA A 155 3.18 -12.49 8.14
N THR A 156 2.85 -13.10 9.26
CA THR A 156 3.01 -14.54 9.44
C THR A 156 2.07 -15.30 8.48
N PRO A 157 2.35 -16.59 8.18
CA PRO A 157 1.42 -17.43 7.40
C PRO A 157 0.01 -17.47 7.98
N LYS A 158 -0.11 -17.41 9.32
CA LYS A 158 -1.40 -17.45 10.02
C LYS A 158 -2.19 -16.15 9.83
N GLU A 159 -1.56 -14.99 10.04
CA GLU A 159 -2.19 -13.68 9.83
C GLU A 159 -2.63 -13.50 8.37
N ALA A 160 -1.77 -13.85 7.41
CA ALA A 160 -2.10 -13.79 5.99
C ALA A 160 -3.30 -14.70 5.64
N SER A 161 -3.36 -15.91 6.21
CA SER A 161 -4.48 -16.83 5.99
C SER A 161 -5.79 -16.24 6.54
N ASN A 162 -5.76 -15.72 7.77
CA ASN A 162 -6.91 -15.09 8.40
C ASN A 162 -7.40 -13.88 7.58
N ALA A 163 -6.48 -13.03 7.10
CA ALA A 163 -6.82 -11.87 6.29
C ALA A 163 -7.46 -12.24 4.94
N VAL A 164 -6.92 -13.29 4.29
CA VAL A 164 -7.51 -13.85 3.06
C VAL A 164 -8.91 -14.38 3.32
N GLU A 165 -9.13 -15.11 4.43
CA GLU A 165 -10.44 -15.65 4.78
C GLU A 165 -11.46 -14.55 5.06
N ALA A 166 -11.08 -13.54 5.84
CA ALA A 166 -11.92 -12.38 6.12
C ALA A 166 -12.36 -11.67 4.83
N ALA A 167 -11.41 -11.43 3.91
CA ALA A 167 -11.68 -10.83 2.60
C ALA A 167 -12.59 -11.72 1.75
N ARG A 168 -12.28 -13.01 1.59
CA ARG A 168 -13.06 -13.96 0.76
C ARG A 168 -14.52 -14.08 1.23
N ASN A 169 -14.75 -13.99 2.54
CA ASN A 169 -16.10 -14.07 3.12
C ASN A 169 -16.88 -12.74 3.04
N THR A 170 -16.34 -11.71 2.40
CA THR A 170 -17.03 -10.43 2.21
C THR A 170 -17.86 -10.46 0.93
N ARG A 171 -19.16 -10.15 1.05
CA ARG A 171 -20.07 -10.11 -0.10
C ARG A 171 -19.58 -9.11 -1.17
N GLY A 172 -19.49 -9.59 -2.40
CA GLY A 172 -19.04 -8.80 -3.56
C GLY A 172 -17.59 -9.10 -3.98
N VAL A 173 -16.82 -9.80 -3.14
CA VAL A 173 -15.50 -10.30 -3.53
C VAL A 173 -15.64 -11.45 -4.52
N GLN A 174 -14.95 -11.33 -5.65
CA GLN A 174 -14.90 -12.35 -6.70
C GLN A 174 -13.59 -13.16 -6.65
N LYS A 175 -12.49 -12.47 -6.35
CA LYS A 175 -11.15 -13.05 -6.31
C LYS A 175 -10.34 -12.36 -5.21
N VAL A 176 -9.46 -13.11 -4.55
CA VAL A 176 -8.46 -12.55 -3.64
C VAL A 176 -7.07 -12.92 -4.14
N VAL A 177 -6.24 -11.91 -4.35
CA VAL A 177 -4.82 -12.03 -4.69
C VAL A 177 -4.02 -11.64 -3.46
N LYS A 178 -3.18 -12.56 -3.00
CA LYS A 178 -2.32 -12.38 -1.82
C LYS A 178 -0.89 -12.05 -2.24
N ILE A 179 -0.35 -10.97 -1.73
CA ILE A 179 1.00 -10.46 -2.03
C ILE A 179 1.67 -10.16 -0.68
N PHE A 180 1.92 -11.23 0.08
CA PHE A 180 2.54 -11.12 1.40
C PHE A 180 4.02 -11.46 1.34
N GLU A 181 4.79 -10.74 2.14
CA GLU A 181 6.10 -11.18 2.58
C GLU A 181 5.95 -11.88 3.93
N TYR A 182 6.34 -13.15 3.96
CA TYR A 182 6.20 -13.98 5.15
C TYR A 182 7.37 -13.77 6.09
N VAL A 183 7.07 -13.25 7.28
CA VAL A 183 8.04 -13.13 8.37
C VAL A 183 7.87 -14.30 9.34
N ARG A 184 8.99 -14.71 9.97
CA ARG A 184 9.04 -15.84 10.90
C ARG A 184 9.00 -15.34 12.34
#